data_AF-A0A7W1AJS8-F1
#
_entry.id   AF-A0A7W1AJS8-F1
#
_cell.length_a   1.000
_cell.length_b   1.000
_cell.length_c   1.000
_cell.angle_alpha   90.00
_cell.angle_beta   90.00
_cell.angle_gamma   90.00
#
_symmetry.space_group_name_H-M   'P 1'
#
loop_
_entity.id
_entity.type
_entity.pdbx_description
1 polymer ?
#
loop_
_entity_poly.entity_id
_entity_poly.type
_entity_poly.pdbx_seq_one_letter_code
_entity_poly.pdbx_strand_id
1 'polypeptide(L)'
;DALERLTGRPGRMEETSSVDRAALRVGGEPVPLLAEVLQAIDLEINVEIKSNKTARMGELVAATAKVIRDSSRADHILISSFDPFALVQFHRHLPDIALAYLFHEDQPLPLRRGWVGRWSGASLLHPQHSLCTAATIKSWHTAGHPVNAWTVDDEAELIRLANLGVDGVFSNDVAHAVSVLAKL
;
A
#
# COMPACT_ATOMS: atom_id res chain seq x y z
N ASP A 1 10.26 -6.87 8.94
CA ASP A 1 11.31 -6.13 8.21
C ASP A 1 12.54 -5.87 9.06
N ALA A 2 13.72 -5.81 8.43
CA ALA A 2 14.98 -5.49 9.09
C ALA A 2 15.06 -3.99 9.39
N LEU A 3 15.46 -3.65 10.62
CA LEU A 3 15.56 -2.26 11.10
C LEU A 3 16.79 -1.53 10.56
N GLU A 4 17.84 -2.27 10.24
CA GLU A 4 19.18 -1.74 9.95
C GLU A 4 19.17 -0.73 8.80
N ARG A 5 18.41 -1.02 7.73
CA ARG A 5 18.35 -0.21 6.53
C ARG A 5 17.93 1.24 6.77
N LEU A 6 17.03 1.48 7.73
CA LEU A 6 16.45 2.82 7.98
C LEU A 6 16.88 3.43 9.32
N THR A 7 17.19 2.59 10.30
CA THR A 7 17.47 3.04 11.67
C THR A 7 18.94 2.86 12.07
N GLY A 8 19.72 2.13 11.28
CA GLY A 8 21.09 1.72 11.63
C GLY A 8 21.18 0.71 12.78
N ARG A 9 20.04 0.28 13.36
CA ARG A 9 20.00 -0.71 14.44
C ARG A 9 19.77 -2.12 13.88
N PRO A 10 20.50 -3.15 14.35
CA PRO A 10 20.24 -4.53 13.94
C PRO A 10 18.91 -5.04 14.49
N GLY A 11 18.40 -6.11 13.89
CA GLY A 11 17.18 -6.79 14.33
C GLY A 11 15.96 -6.52 13.45
N ARG A 12 14.80 -7.02 13.90
CA ARG A 12 13.55 -6.99 13.14
C ARG A 12 12.47 -6.24 13.90
N MET A 13 11.64 -5.49 13.17
CA MET A 13 10.53 -4.71 13.77
C MET A 13 9.60 -5.59 14.61
N GLU A 14 9.30 -6.80 14.15
CA GLU A 14 8.39 -7.75 14.80
C GLU A 14 8.92 -8.32 16.13
N GLU A 15 10.25 -8.30 16.33
CA GLU A 15 10.93 -8.78 17.54
C GLU A 15 11.25 -7.64 18.52
N THR A 16 11.03 -6.40 18.10
CA THR A 16 11.37 -5.21 18.90
C THR A 16 10.26 -4.89 19.89
N SER A 17 10.61 -4.74 21.18
CA SER A 17 9.68 -4.39 22.25
C SER A 17 9.03 -3.01 22.00
N SER A 18 7.88 -2.73 22.62
CA SER A 18 7.24 -1.40 22.51
C SER A 18 8.14 -0.27 23.02
N VAL A 19 8.91 -0.53 24.09
CA VAL A 19 9.88 0.41 24.65
C VAL A 19 11.01 0.69 23.66
N ASP A 20 11.56 -0.35 23.05
CA ASP A 20 12.65 -0.21 22.08
C ASP A 20 12.19 0.46 20.78
N ARG A 21 10.93 0.24 20.37
CA ARG A 21 10.32 0.89 19.21
C ARG A 21 10.21 2.41 19.40
N ALA A 22 9.86 2.87 20.60
CA ALA A 22 9.80 4.30 20.91
C ALA A 22 11.18 4.99 20.83
N ALA A 23 12.26 4.22 20.99
CA ALA A 23 13.64 4.69 20.83
C ALA A 23 14.16 4.60 19.38
N LEU A 24 13.42 4.02 18.44
CA LEU A 24 13.84 3.98 17.03
C LEU A 24 13.83 5.37 16.42
N ARG A 25 14.85 5.64 15.60
CA ARG A 25 15.03 6.89 14.89
C ARG A 25 15.33 6.63 13.42
N VAL A 26 14.82 7.47 12.53
CA VAL A 26 15.14 7.49 11.09
C VAL A 26 15.54 8.92 10.75
N GLY A 27 16.77 9.14 10.28
CA GLY A 27 17.26 10.49 10.01
C GLY A 27 17.31 11.42 11.24
N GLY A 28 17.35 10.86 12.46
CA GLY A 28 17.31 11.62 13.72
C GLY A 28 15.91 11.82 14.31
N GLU A 29 14.85 11.58 13.54
CA GLU A 29 13.45 11.74 13.96
C GLU A 29 12.87 10.43 14.51
N PRO A 30 11.94 10.47 15.50
CA PRO A 30 11.24 9.29 15.98
C PRO A 30 10.41 8.63 14.88
N VAL A 31 10.34 7.29 14.91
CA VAL A 31 9.40 6.56 14.05
C VAL A 31 7.98 6.85 14.53
N PRO A 32 7.10 7.41 13.67
CA PRO A 32 5.77 7.84 14.09
C PRO A 32 4.84 6.63 14.30
N LEU A 33 3.87 6.81 15.20
CA LEU A 33 2.72 5.93 15.34
C LEU A 33 1.72 6.21 14.22
N LEU A 34 0.96 5.18 13.81
CA LEU A 34 -0.11 5.35 12.83
C LEU A 34 -1.10 6.44 13.26
N ALA A 35 -1.50 6.47 14.53
CA ALA A 35 -2.42 7.48 15.05
C ALA A 35 -1.89 8.92 14.89
N GLU A 36 -0.57 9.12 15.06
CA GLU A 36 0.07 10.43 14.88
C GLU A 36 0.05 10.84 13.41
N VAL A 37 0.35 9.91 12.50
CA VAL A 37 0.29 10.14 11.04
C VAL A 37 -1.13 10.51 10.61
N LEU A 38 -2.14 9.75 11.07
CA LEU A 38 -3.54 10.03 10.74
C LEU A 38 -4.02 11.38 11.30
N GLN A 39 -3.45 11.88 12.39
CA GLN A 39 -3.80 13.21 12.92
C GLN A 39 -3.07 14.35 12.20
N ALA A 40 -1.86 14.10 11.73
CA ALA A 40 -0.99 15.15 11.17
C ALA A 40 -1.20 15.42 9.67
N ILE A 41 -1.71 14.44 8.91
CA ILE A 41 -1.81 14.53 7.44
C ILE A 41 -3.25 14.79 7.01
N ASP A 42 -3.46 15.87 6.25
CA ASP A 42 -4.74 16.22 5.64
C ASP A 42 -4.87 15.82 4.17
N LEU A 43 -4.49 14.57 3.87
CA LEU A 43 -4.60 13.95 2.56
C LEU A 43 -5.27 12.58 2.69
N GLU A 44 -5.57 11.96 1.55
CA GLU A 44 -5.87 10.53 1.52
C GLU A 44 -4.60 9.73 1.83
N ILE A 45 -4.75 8.64 2.58
CA ILE A 45 -3.63 7.85 3.08
C ILE A 45 -3.82 6.38 2.68
N ASN A 46 -2.87 5.86 1.90
CA ASN A 46 -2.75 4.42 1.69
C ASN A 46 -1.90 3.78 2.81
N VAL A 47 -2.51 2.92 3.61
CA VAL A 47 -1.82 2.14 4.65
C VAL A 47 -1.61 0.72 4.15
N GLU A 48 -0.34 0.35 3.93
CA GLU A 48 0.01 -1.02 3.54
C GLU A 48 0.15 -1.93 4.77
N ILE A 49 -0.58 -3.05 4.78
CA ILE A 49 -0.38 -4.14 5.75
C ILE A 49 0.75 -5.05 5.28
N LYS A 50 1.92 -4.91 5.92
CA LYS A 50 3.09 -5.78 5.74
C LYS A 50 2.94 -7.05 6.57
N SER A 51 2.46 -8.12 5.95
CA SER A 51 2.06 -9.32 6.68
C SER A 51 2.68 -10.63 6.24
N ASN A 52 3.38 -10.61 5.11
CA ASN A 52 4.06 -11.71 4.45
C ASN A 52 5.14 -12.41 5.31
N LYS A 53 5.32 -12.04 6.59
CA LYS A 53 6.33 -12.61 7.50
C LYS A 53 5.90 -12.76 8.96
N THR A 54 4.64 -12.45 9.32
CA THR A 54 4.26 -12.34 10.74
C THR A 54 3.20 -13.37 11.13
N ALA A 55 3.53 -14.26 12.09
CA ALA A 55 2.59 -15.20 12.71
C ALA A 55 1.39 -14.51 13.43
N ARG A 56 1.41 -13.17 13.51
CA ARG A 56 0.48 -12.28 14.21
C ARG A 56 -0.31 -11.38 13.25
N MET A 57 -0.47 -11.81 11.99
CA MET A 57 -1.31 -11.16 10.96
C MET A 57 -2.62 -10.59 11.53
N GLY A 58 -3.41 -11.44 12.20
CA GLY A 58 -4.72 -11.05 12.70
C GLY A 58 -4.64 -9.97 13.79
N GLU A 59 -3.63 -10.02 14.64
CA GLU A 59 -3.42 -8.99 15.66
C GLU A 59 -3.00 -7.66 15.03
N LEU A 60 -2.13 -7.68 14.01
CA LEU A 60 -1.73 -6.49 13.26
C LEU A 60 -2.94 -5.85 12.56
N VAL A 61 -3.75 -6.65 11.87
CA VAL A 61 -4.97 -6.20 11.21
C VAL A 61 -5.95 -5.61 12.22
N ALA A 62 -6.23 -6.32 13.32
CA ALA A 62 -7.16 -5.85 14.34
C ALA A 62 -6.70 -4.56 15.02
N ALA A 63 -5.40 -4.45 15.34
CA ALA A 63 -4.82 -3.24 15.93
C ALA A 63 -4.90 -2.04 14.96
N THR A 64 -4.58 -2.26 13.69
CA THR A 64 -4.65 -1.23 12.64
C THR A 64 -6.08 -0.74 12.44
N ALA A 65 -7.04 -1.68 12.31
CA ALA A 65 -8.44 -1.37 12.17
C ALA A 65 -8.99 -0.61 13.40
N LYS A 66 -8.51 -0.93 14.61
CA LYS A 66 -8.87 -0.17 15.82
C LYS A 66 -8.39 1.27 15.75
N VAL A 67 -7.12 1.51 15.41
CA VAL A 67 -6.57 2.87 15.28
C VAL A 67 -7.34 3.70 14.25
N ILE A 68 -7.69 3.09 13.12
CA ILE A 68 -8.45 3.76 12.06
C ILE A 68 -9.88 4.05 12.50
N ARG A 69 -10.56 3.09 13.13
CA ARG A 69 -11.92 3.28 13.65
C ARG A 69 -12.00 4.39 14.71
N ASP A 70 -10.98 4.45 15.56
CA ASP A 70 -10.88 5.48 16.61
C ASP A 70 -10.43 6.85 16.04
N SER A 71 -10.10 6.91 14.75
CA SER A 71 -9.79 8.16 14.04
C SER A 71 -11.03 8.73 13.36
N SER A 72 -11.05 10.05 13.11
CA SER A 72 -12.06 10.71 12.28
C SER A 72 -11.72 10.69 10.78
N ARG A 73 -10.81 9.80 10.34
CA ARG A 73 -10.27 9.78 8.97
C ARG A 73 -10.56 8.49 8.20
N ALA A 74 -11.45 7.62 8.70
CA ALA A 74 -11.73 6.33 8.06
C ALA A 74 -12.08 6.46 6.56
N ASP A 75 -12.84 7.50 6.19
CA ASP A 75 -13.25 7.76 4.80
C ASP A 75 -12.12 8.24 3.87
N HIS A 76 -10.97 8.63 4.44
CA HIS A 76 -9.78 9.07 3.70
C HIS A 76 -8.66 8.03 3.70
N ILE A 77 -8.97 6.79 4.09
CA ILE A 77 -7.96 5.73 4.23
C ILE A 77 -8.25 4.60 3.25
N LEU A 78 -7.21 4.25 2.51
CA LEU A 78 -7.14 3.06 1.68
C LEU A 78 -6.24 2.04 2.37
N ILE A 79 -6.66 0.78 2.48
CA ILE A 79 -5.79 -0.29 2.95
C ILE A 79 -5.27 -1.08 1.77
N SER A 80 -3.97 -1.34 1.73
CA SER A 80 -3.36 -2.21 0.72
C SER A 80 -2.59 -3.37 1.34
N SER A 81 -2.50 -4.49 0.63
CA SER A 81 -1.62 -5.60 1.02
C SER A 81 -1.30 -6.52 -0.15
N PHE A 82 -0.12 -7.14 -0.11
CA PHE A 82 0.23 -8.26 -0.99
C PHE A 82 -0.45 -9.57 -0.55
N ASP A 83 -0.90 -9.65 0.69
CA ASP A 83 -1.59 -10.82 1.22
C ASP A 83 -3.12 -10.64 1.13
N PRO A 84 -3.80 -11.38 0.24
CA PRO A 84 -5.25 -11.28 0.10
C PRO A 84 -6.00 -11.70 1.37
N PHE A 85 -5.42 -12.56 2.23
CA PHE A 85 -6.04 -12.93 3.51
C PHE A 85 -6.01 -11.78 4.50
N ALA A 86 -4.98 -10.92 4.47
CA ALA A 86 -4.95 -9.71 5.28
C ALA A 86 -6.12 -8.80 4.92
N LEU A 87 -6.38 -8.61 3.62
CA LEU A 87 -7.51 -7.81 3.12
C LEU A 87 -8.86 -8.41 3.51
N VAL A 88 -9.05 -9.72 3.37
CA VAL A 88 -10.28 -10.40 3.84
C VAL A 88 -10.50 -10.18 5.33
N GLN A 89 -9.46 -10.31 6.16
CA GLN A 89 -9.58 -10.06 7.59
C GLN A 89 -9.88 -8.59 7.89
N PHE A 90 -9.25 -7.67 7.17
CA PHE A 90 -9.47 -6.24 7.34
C PHE A 90 -10.91 -5.85 7.02
N HIS A 91 -11.46 -6.36 5.90
CA HIS A 91 -12.85 -6.15 5.50
C HIS A 91 -13.85 -6.58 6.59
N ARG A 92 -13.52 -7.61 7.38
CA ARG A 92 -14.40 -8.06 8.50
C ARG A 92 -14.40 -7.07 9.67
N HIS A 93 -13.36 -6.26 9.84
CA HIS A 93 -13.28 -5.27 10.91
C HIS A 93 -13.84 -3.90 10.51
N LEU A 94 -13.69 -3.53 9.23
CA LEU A 94 -14.15 -2.28 8.62
C LEU A 94 -14.63 -2.59 7.19
N PRO A 95 -15.91 -2.96 6.99
CA PRO A 95 -16.42 -3.40 5.69
C PRO A 95 -16.51 -2.29 4.64
N ASP A 96 -16.66 -1.03 5.09
CA ASP A 96 -16.87 0.12 4.20
C ASP A 96 -15.55 0.79 3.76
N ILE A 97 -14.41 0.37 4.32
CA ILE A 97 -13.10 0.97 3.98
C ILE A 97 -12.65 0.50 2.59
N ALA A 98 -12.04 1.41 1.83
CA ALA A 98 -11.47 1.06 0.53
C ALA A 98 -10.29 0.09 0.72
N LEU A 99 -10.22 -0.93 -0.15
CA LEU A 99 -9.19 -1.96 -0.14
C LEU A 99 -8.51 -2.06 -1.51
N ALA A 100 -7.18 -2.15 -1.51
CA ALA A 100 -6.37 -2.34 -2.71
C ALA A 100 -5.51 -3.61 -2.64
N TYR A 101 -5.54 -4.41 -3.70
CA TYR A 101 -4.70 -5.60 -3.79
C TYR A 101 -3.35 -5.29 -4.47
N LEU A 102 -2.26 -5.50 -3.75
CA LEU A 102 -0.88 -5.35 -4.26
C LEU A 102 -0.38 -6.67 -4.86
N PHE A 103 0.25 -6.61 -6.03
CA PHE A 103 0.84 -7.79 -6.66
C PHE A 103 1.99 -7.42 -7.60
N HIS A 104 2.92 -8.36 -7.77
CA HIS A 104 4.12 -8.22 -8.59
C HIS A 104 4.36 -9.46 -9.45
N GLU A 105 5.26 -9.35 -10.42
CA GLU A 105 5.44 -10.33 -11.49
C GLU A 105 5.96 -11.69 -11.01
N ASP A 106 6.73 -11.71 -9.91
CA ASP A 106 7.30 -12.94 -9.34
C ASP A 106 6.28 -13.75 -8.52
N GLN A 107 5.07 -13.24 -8.29
CA GLN A 107 4.04 -14.00 -7.60
C GLN A 107 3.47 -15.12 -8.49
N PRO A 108 3.02 -16.24 -7.90
CA PRO A 108 2.38 -17.31 -8.67
C PRO A 108 1.11 -16.83 -9.39
N LEU A 109 0.73 -17.57 -10.42
CA LEU A 109 -0.18 -17.10 -11.48
C LEU A 109 -1.61 -16.67 -11.11
N PRO A 110 -2.27 -17.04 -9.99
CA PRO A 110 -3.50 -16.32 -9.66
C PRO A 110 -3.22 -14.96 -9.00
N LEU A 111 -2.12 -14.83 -8.24
CA LEU A 111 -1.78 -13.63 -7.48
C LEU A 111 -1.29 -12.50 -8.40
N ARG A 112 -0.37 -12.81 -9.33
CA ARG A 112 0.18 -11.79 -10.25
C ARG A 112 -0.78 -11.24 -11.32
N ARG A 113 -2.01 -11.76 -11.41
CA ARG A 113 -3.04 -11.27 -12.37
C ARG A 113 -4.10 -10.37 -11.73
N GLY A 114 -4.02 -10.14 -10.42
CA GLY A 114 -5.01 -9.37 -9.67
C GLY A 114 -6.36 -10.06 -9.49
N TRP A 115 -6.53 -11.29 -10.00
CA TRP A 115 -7.80 -12.03 -9.95
C TRP A 115 -8.30 -12.27 -8.54
N VAL A 116 -7.38 -12.42 -7.59
CA VAL A 116 -7.70 -12.64 -6.18
C VAL A 116 -8.25 -11.38 -5.50
N GLY A 117 -8.01 -10.18 -6.05
CA GLY A 117 -8.56 -8.93 -5.52
C GLY A 117 -10.09 -8.96 -5.38
N ARG A 118 -10.78 -9.59 -6.34
CA ARG A 118 -12.25 -9.76 -6.31
C ARG A 118 -12.74 -10.62 -5.14
N TRP A 119 -11.93 -11.56 -4.67
CA TRP A 119 -12.30 -12.44 -3.57
C TRP A 119 -11.86 -11.89 -2.22
N SER A 120 -10.92 -10.93 -2.21
CA SER A 120 -10.44 -10.29 -0.99
C SER A 120 -11.25 -9.06 -0.57
N GLY A 121 -12.27 -8.67 -1.35
CA GLY A 121 -13.01 -7.43 -1.15
C GLY A 121 -12.27 -6.18 -1.66
N ALA A 122 -11.18 -6.34 -2.42
CA ALA A 122 -10.45 -5.21 -2.98
C ALA A 122 -11.25 -4.53 -4.08
N SER A 123 -11.45 -3.22 -3.93
CA SER A 123 -12.06 -2.36 -4.93
C SER A 123 -11.02 -1.79 -5.90
N LEU A 124 -9.75 -1.69 -5.49
CA LEU A 124 -8.63 -1.17 -6.30
C LEU A 124 -7.53 -2.22 -6.51
N LEU A 125 -6.69 -2.00 -7.51
CA LEU A 125 -5.51 -2.83 -7.81
C LEU A 125 -4.24 -1.98 -7.79
N HIS A 126 -3.22 -2.48 -7.11
CA HIS A 126 -1.89 -1.89 -7.09
C HIS A 126 -0.87 -2.86 -7.74
N PRO A 127 -0.79 -2.92 -9.07
CA PRO A 127 0.18 -3.76 -9.78
C PRO A 127 1.59 -3.16 -9.78
N GLN A 128 2.61 -4.01 -9.81
CA GLN A 128 3.93 -3.60 -10.28
C GLN A 128 3.82 -3.03 -11.70
N HIS A 129 4.50 -1.92 -11.97
CA HIS A 129 4.40 -1.20 -13.25
C HIS A 129 4.68 -2.05 -14.49
N SER A 130 5.57 -3.05 -14.41
CA SER A 130 5.88 -3.98 -15.50
C SER A 130 4.68 -4.82 -15.96
N LEU A 131 3.69 -5.02 -15.08
CA LEU A 131 2.45 -5.73 -15.38
C LEU A 131 1.41 -4.86 -16.09
N CYS A 132 1.65 -3.55 -16.20
CA CYS A 132 0.73 -2.59 -16.82
C CYS A 132 0.96 -2.53 -18.34
N THR A 133 0.14 -3.29 -19.06
CA THR A 133 0.03 -3.30 -20.52
C THR A 133 -1.34 -2.78 -20.92
N ALA A 134 -1.52 -2.33 -22.16
CA ALA A 134 -2.83 -1.91 -22.66
C ALA A 134 -3.92 -3.00 -22.45
N ALA A 135 -3.55 -4.27 -22.60
CA ALA A 135 -4.47 -5.39 -22.39
C ALA A 135 -4.85 -5.58 -20.91
N THR A 136 -3.88 -5.50 -19.99
CA THR A 136 -4.14 -5.70 -18.55
C THR A 136 -4.90 -4.51 -17.95
N ILE A 137 -4.52 -3.27 -18.28
CA ILE A 137 -5.25 -2.07 -17.85
C ILE A 137 -6.70 -2.13 -18.32
N LYS A 138 -6.94 -2.37 -19.61
CA LYS A 138 -8.30 -2.52 -20.15
C LYS A 138 -9.08 -3.62 -19.43
N SER A 139 -8.44 -4.76 -19.15
CA SER A 139 -9.09 -5.86 -18.44
C SER A 139 -9.48 -5.49 -17.01
N TRP A 140 -8.62 -4.78 -16.28
CA TRP A 140 -8.88 -4.38 -14.89
C TRP A 140 -9.95 -3.29 -14.80
N HIS A 141 -9.92 -2.30 -15.69
CA HIS A 141 -10.98 -1.30 -15.79
C HIS A 141 -12.32 -1.89 -16.20
N THR A 142 -12.35 -2.81 -17.17
CA THR A 142 -13.58 -3.54 -17.54
C THR A 142 -14.14 -4.34 -16.37
N ALA A 143 -13.28 -4.79 -15.45
CA ALA A 143 -13.67 -5.48 -14.24
C ALA A 143 -14.12 -4.53 -13.10
N GLY A 144 -14.06 -3.21 -13.30
CA GLY A 144 -14.47 -2.18 -12.35
C GLY A 144 -13.40 -1.74 -11.35
N HIS A 145 -12.12 -2.04 -11.61
CA HIS A 145 -11.04 -1.74 -10.68
C HIS A 145 -10.17 -0.57 -11.14
N PRO A 146 -10.08 0.53 -10.36
CA PRO A 146 -9.02 1.52 -10.53
C PRO A 146 -7.65 0.91 -10.28
N VAL A 147 -6.63 1.42 -10.98
CA VAL A 147 -5.28 0.87 -11.05
C VAL A 147 -4.24 1.92 -10.65
N ASN A 148 -3.54 1.69 -9.54
CA ASN A 148 -2.41 2.52 -9.10
C ASN A 148 -1.08 1.75 -9.24
N ALA A 149 -0.25 2.09 -10.21
CA ALA A 149 0.98 1.35 -10.49
C ALA A 149 2.12 1.73 -9.53
N TRP A 150 2.93 0.75 -9.10
CA TRP A 150 4.09 0.99 -8.23
C TRP A 150 5.37 0.30 -8.73
N THR A 151 6.57 0.72 -8.33
CA THR A 151 6.95 2.10 -7.99
C THR A 151 7.56 2.71 -9.25
N VAL A 152 7.20 3.94 -9.60
CA VAL A 152 7.50 4.56 -10.89
C VAL A 152 8.22 5.88 -10.67
N ASP A 153 9.51 5.90 -10.99
CA ASP A 153 10.37 7.09 -10.86
C ASP A 153 10.92 7.59 -12.21
N ASP A 154 10.87 6.76 -13.25
CA ASP A 154 11.35 7.09 -14.59
C ASP A 154 10.31 7.90 -15.38
N GLU A 155 10.73 9.00 -15.99
CA GLU A 155 9.87 9.90 -16.77
C GLU A 155 9.19 9.19 -17.94
N ALA A 156 9.92 8.34 -18.69
CA ALA A 156 9.35 7.63 -19.82
C ALA A 156 8.28 6.63 -19.36
N GLU A 157 8.51 5.98 -18.23
CA GLU A 157 7.54 5.06 -17.62
C GLU A 157 6.30 5.79 -17.07
N LEU A 158 6.47 6.96 -16.43
CA LEU A 158 5.34 7.81 -16.01
C LEU A 158 4.45 8.18 -17.20
N ILE A 159 5.06 8.66 -18.29
CA ILE A 159 4.35 9.02 -19.52
C ILE A 159 3.68 7.80 -20.15
N ARG A 160 4.38 6.65 -20.19
CA ARG A 160 3.82 5.41 -20.74
C ARG A 160 2.59 4.97 -19.97
N LEU A 161 2.66 4.92 -18.64
CA LEU A 161 1.56 4.47 -17.79
C LEU A 161 0.37 5.44 -17.83
N ALA A 162 0.63 6.74 -17.83
CA ALA A 162 -0.42 7.75 -18.02
C ALA A 162 -1.16 7.56 -19.35
N ASN A 163 -0.43 7.34 -20.45
CA ASN A 163 -1.03 7.06 -21.76
C ASN A 163 -1.78 5.72 -21.82
N LEU A 164 -1.39 4.74 -20.99
CA LEU A 164 -2.15 3.49 -20.83
C LEU A 164 -3.42 3.67 -19.99
N GLY A 165 -3.55 4.79 -19.27
CA GLY A 165 -4.71 5.12 -18.46
C GLY A 165 -4.65 4.59 -17.03
N VAL A 166 -3.48 4.44 -16.40
CA VAL A 166 -3.47 4.17 -14.94
C VAL A 166 -4.14 5.31 -14.17
N ASP A 167 -4.81 4.98 -13.08
CA ASP A 167 -5.53 5.95 -12.24
C ASP A 167 -4.61 6.66 -11.23
N GLY A 168 -3.45 6.06 -10.94
CA GLY A 168 -2.45 6.64 -10.06
C GLY A 168 -1.09 5.95 -10.17
N VAL A 169 -0.07 6.57 -9.58
CA VAL A 169 1.29 6.02 -9.49
C VAL A 169 1.86 6.22 -8.09
N PHE A 170 2.65 5.24 -7.63
CA PHE A 170 3.52 5.39 -6.48
C PHE A 170 4.90 5.82 -6.97
N SER A 171 5.45 6.91 -6.43
CA SER A 171 6.79 7.40 -6.78
C SER A 171 7.58 7.74 -5.52
N ASN A 172 8.89 7.51 -5.58
CA ASN A 172 9.85 7.97 -4.58
C ASN A 172 10.18 9.47 -4.74
N ASP A 173 9.95 10.05 -5.93
CA ASP A 173 10.09 11.49 -6.20
C ASP A 173 8.76 12.08 -6.68
N VAL A 174 7.93 12.45 -5.70
CA VAL A 174 6.59 13.01 -5.95
C VAL A 174 6.65 14.31 -6.75
N ALA A 175 7.64 15.16 -6.50
CA ALA A 175 7.75 16.45 -7.19
C ALA A 175 8.09 16.26 -8.68
N HIS A 176 9.01 15.34 -8.98
CA HIS A 176 9.30 14.94 -10.36
C HIS A 176 8.07 14.33 -11.03
N ALA A 177 7.41 13.35 -10.39
CA ALA A 177 6.25 12.68 -10.96
C ALA A 177 5.12 13.67 -11.30
N VAL A 178 4.79 14.59 -10.38
CA VAL A 178 3.79 15.65 -10.62
C VAL A 178 4.21 16.56 -11.78
N SER A 179 5.48 16.97 -11.84
CA SER A 179 6.00 17.84 -12.91
C SER A 179 5.91 17.19 -14.30
N VAL A 180 6.16 15.89 -14.40
CA VAL A 180 6.03 15.13 -15.65
C VAL A 180 4.55 15.00 -16.05
N LEU A 181 3.70 14.52 -15.12
CA LEU A 181 2.31 14.22 -15.41
C LEU A 181 1.46 15.47 -15.70
N ALA A 182 1.81 16.63 -15.13
CA ALA A 182 1.11 17.89 -15.39
C ALA A 182 1.29 18.46 -16.81
N LYS A 183 2.17 17.86 -17.63
CA LYS A 183 2.45 18.28 -19.01
C LYS A 183 1.70 17.48 -20.06
N LEU A 184 0.98 16.41 -19.66
CA LEU A 184 0.19 15.55 -20.54
C LEU A 184 -1.24 16.06 -20.68
#